data_AF-A0A355FKA2-F1
#
_entry.id   AF-A0A355FKA2-F1
#
_cell.length_a   1.000
_cell.length_b   1.000
_cell.length_c   1.000
_cell.angle_alpha   90.00
_cell.angle_beta   90.00
_cell.angle_gamma   90.00
#
_symmetry.space_group_name_H-M   'P 1'
#
loop_
_entity.id
_entity.type
_entity.pdbx_description
1 polymer ?
#
loop_
_entity_poly.entity_id
_entity_poly.type
_entity_poly.pdbx_seq_one_letter_code
_entity_poly.pdbx_strand_id
1 'polypeptide(L)'
;SLMYDTMHQLCQELAITESFLVKHITDTATNLLANLKNALATNRWASVFISFKKSPPPTVIHFEDGVKIDDEQFRRIIDEIRSCRYLADKMALIQRNLHSITDLVDMLEGACLFGAEFDAFFRVLGDMELALLWKRVPPEAIVLSLHFTESEQEWQHRLATFLQSLAPTRKEKIEKLCAQLRQTRPNRTWLDQ
;
A
#
# COMPACT_ATOMS: atom_id res chain seq x y z
N SER A 1 34.80 -34.89 -13.78
CA SER A 1 33.68 -35.50 -13.02
C SER A 1 32.48 -34.66 -13.37
N LEU A 2 31.42 -35.27 -13.92
CA LEU A 2 30.28 -34.55 -14.53
C LEU A 2 29.81 -33.33 -13.71
N MET A 3 29.84 -33.43 -12.39
CA MET A 3 29.46 -32.37 -11.47
C MET A 3 30.44 -31.19 -11.38
N TYR A 4 31.75 -31.45 -11.40
CA TYR A 4 32.75 -30.38 -11.44
C TYR A 4 32.63 -29.58 -12.72
N ASP A 5 32.37 -30.28 -13.83
CA ASP A 5 32.18 -29.68 -15.15
C ASP A 5 30.90 -28.84 -15.19
N THR A 6 29.80 -29.31 -14.58
CA THR A 6 28.53 -28.56 -14.47
C THR A 6 28.65 -27.34 -13.55
N MET A 7 29.38 -27.44 -12.43
CA MET A 7 29.59 -26.31 -11.51
C MET A 7 30.49 -25.25 -12.11
N HIS A 8 31.51 -25.66 -12.87
CA HIS A 8 32.36 -24.74 -13.61
C HIS A 8 31.55 -23.98 -14.68
N GLN A 9 30.66 -24.68 -15.39
CA GLN A 9 29.76 -24.07 -16.37
C GLN A 9 28.78 -23.07 -15.72
N LEU A 10 28.22 -23.40 -14.55
CA LEU A 10 27.35 -22.50 -13.78
C LEU A 10 28.10 -21.24 -13.29
N CYS A 11 29.34 -21.38 -12.83
CA CYS A 11 30.17 -20.23 -12.44
C CYS A 11 30.49 -19.31 -13.63
N GLN A 12 30.67 -19.90 -14.82
CA GLN A 12 30.87 -19.14 -16.06
C GLN A 12 29.60 -18.39 -16.50
N GLU A 13 28.43 -19.03 -16.45
CA GLU A 13 27.14 -18.40 -16.80
C GLU A 13 26.78 -17.25 -15.86
N LEU A 14 27.13 -17.36 -14.58
CA LEU A 14 26.88 -16.33 -13.56
C LEU A 14 28.01 -15.29 -13.45
N ALA A 15 29.04 -15.37 -14.32
CA ALA A 15 30.21 -14.48 -14.32
C ALA A 15 30.97 -14.41 -12.98
N ILE A 16 31.00 -15.51 -12.22
CA ILE A 16 31.69 -15.59 -10.93
C ILE A 16 33.16 -15.94 -11.19
N THR A 17 34.04 -14.93 -11.11
CA THR A 17 35.47 -15.06 -11.39
C THR A 17 36.36 -15.10 -10.14
N GLU A 18 35.79 -14.75 -8.98
CA GLU A 18 36.45 -14.75 -7.68
C GLU A 18 36.81 -16.18 -7.24
N SER A 19 38.11 -16.49 -7.13
CA SER A 19 38.59 -17.86 -6.85
C SER A 19 38.08 -18.42 -5.51
N PHE A 20 37.88 -17.55 -4.52
CA PHE A 20 37.31 -17.90 -3.22
C PHE A 20 35.84 -18.36 -3.35
N LEU A 21 35.03 -17.63 -4.12
CA LEU A 21 33.63 -17.95 -4.37
C LEU A 21 33.47 -19.25 -5.17
N VAL A 22 34.30 -19.45 -6.20
CA VAL A 22 34.30 -20.69 -7.00
C VAL A 22 34.61 -21.90 -6.11
N LYS A 23 35.62 -21.79 -5.24
CA LYS A 23 35.95 -22.85 -4.28
C LYS A 23 34.82 -23.11 -3.29
N HIS A 24 34.26 -22.06 -2.71
CA HIS A 24 33.15 -22.17 -1.76
C HIS A 24 31.90 -22.82 -2.38
N ILE A 25 31.54 -22.43 -3.61
CA ILE A 25 30.42 -23.02 -4.36
C ILE A 25 30.70 -24.49 -4.65
N THR A 26 31.92 -24.82 -5.08
CA THR A 26 32.31 -26.21 -5.38
C THR A 26 32.28 -27.09 -4.14
N ASP A 27 32.79 -26.60 -3.00
CA ASP A 27 32.78 -27.33 -1.73
C ASP A 27 31.35 -27.51 -1.22
N THR A 28 30.52 -26.47 -1.32
CA THR A 28 29.09 -26.52 -0.93
C THR A 28 28.32 -27.51 -1.79
N ALA A 29 28.55 -27.52 -3.11
CA ALA A 29 27.91 -28.44 -4.05
C ALA A 29 28.30 -29.91 -3.77
N THR A 30 29.56 -30.14 -3.39
CA THR A 30 30.06 -31.48 -3.03
C THR A 30 29.41 -31.98 -1.75
N ASN A 31 29.25 -31.10 -0.75
CA ASN A 31 28.52 -31.42 0.48
C ASN A 31 27.01 -31.66 0.22
N LEU A 32 26.41 -30.88 -0.67
CA LEU A 32 25.02 -31.08 -1.08
C LEU A 32 24.81 -32.43 -1.78
N LEU A 33 25.76 -32.88 -2.61
CA LEU A 33 25.72 -34.20 -3.24
C LEU A 33 25.83 -35.33 -2.21
N ALA A 34 26.71 -35.20 -1.21
CA ALA A 34 26.80 -36.17 -0.13
C ALA A 34 25.48 -36.27 0.64
N ASN A 35 24.85 -35.12 0.92
CA ASN A 35 23.55 -35.05 1.56
C ASN A 35 22.43 -35.62 0.69
N LEU A 36 22.44 -35.38 -0.62
CA LEU A 36 21.50 -35.97 -1.58
C LEU A 36 21.65 -37.49 -1.64
N LYS A 37 22.88 -38.01 -1.74
CA LYS A 37 23.15 -39.46 -1.74
C LYS A 37 22.67 -40.13 -0.44
N ASN A 38 22.90 -39.50 0.71
CA ASN A 38 22.41 -40.01 2.00
C ASN A 38 20.88 -39.94 2.10
N ALA A 39 20.25 -38.88 1.58
CA ALA A 39 18.79 -38.75 1.57
C ALA A 39 18.11 -39.74 0.60
N LEU A 40 18.76 -40.04 -0.53
CA LEU A 40 18.38 -41.09 -1.48
C LEU A 40 18.40 -42.47 -0.81
N ALA A 41 19.47 -42.78 -0.09
CA ALA A 41 19.64 -44.05 0.61
C ALA A 41 18.66 -44.23 1.78
N THR A 42 18.19 -43.13 2.39
CA THR A 42 17.30 -43.15 3.57
C THR A 42 15.82 -42.91 3.23
N ASN A 43 15.47 -42.80 1.94
CA ASN A 43 14.13 -42.50 1.43
C ASN A 43 13.48 -41.24 2.04
N ARG A 44 14.31 -40.23 2.39
CA ARG A 44 13.89 -38.95 3.01
C ARG A 44 13.98 -37.78 2.02
N TRP A 45 13.49 -37.98 0.80
CA TRP A 45 13.50 -36.97 -0.26
C TRP A 45 12.89 -35.62 0.15
N ALA A 46 11.87 -35.65 1.01
CA ALA A 46 11.16 -34.46 1.49
C ALA A 46 11.97 -33.59 2.48
N SER A 47 13.10 -34.07 3.04
CA SER A 47 13.91 -33.28 3.97
C SER A 47 15.03 -32.47 3.30
N VAL A 48 15.35 -32.77 2.03
CA VAL A 48 16.39 -32.04 1.28
C VAL A 48 15.82 -30.82 0.57
N PHE A 49 14.58 -30.92 0.11
CA PHE A 49 13.85 -29.79 -0.43
C PHE A 49 13.01 -29.17 0.68
N ILE A 50 13.49 -28.06 1.24
CA ILE A 50 12.60 -27.15 1.97
C ILE A 50 11.55 -26.73 0.95
N SER A 51 10.37 -27.33 1.02
CA SER A 51 9.20 -26.84 0.31
C SER A 51 9.05 -25.38 0.69
N PHE A 52 9.34 -24.47 -0.25
CA PHE A 52 8.86 -23.10 -0.15
C PHE A 52 7.34 -23.23 -0.09
N LYS A 53 6.78 -23.27 1.12
CA LYS A 53 5.35 -23.16 1.32
C LYS A 53 4.96 -21.85 0.66
N LYS A 54 4.41 -21.95 -0.55
CA LYS A 54 3.89 -20.81 -1.29
C LYS A 54 2.95 -20.12 -0.33
N SER A 55 3.31 -18.92 0.12
CA SER A 55 2.44 -18.13 0.99
C SER A 55 1.06 -18.12 0.34
N PRO A 56 -0.03 -18.31 1.10
CA PRO A 56 -1.36 -18.11 0.55
C PRO A 56 -1.37 -16.74 -0.16
N PRO A 57 -2.02 -16.65 -1.33
CA PRO A 57 -2.08 -15.40 -2.07
C PRO A 57 -2.60 -14.30 -1.13
N PRO A 58 -2.02 -13.09 -1.17
CA PRO A 58 -2.45 -12.02 -0.29
C PRO A 58 -3.95 -11.81 -0.47
N THR A 59 -4.68 -11.72 0.65
CA THR A 59 -6.12 -11.45 0.65
C THR A 59 -6.33 -10.10 -0.01
N VAL A 60 -7.07 -10.07 -1.13
CA VAL A 60 -7.36 -8.84 -1.87
C VAL A 60 -8.70 -8.28 -1.41
N ILE A 61 -8.72 -7.01 -1.02
CA ILE A 61 -9.95 -6.28 -0.74
C ILE A 61 -10.30 -5.49 -1.99
N HIS A 62 -11.47 -5.77 -2.55
CA HIS A 62 -12.07 -4.96 -3.61
C HIS A 62 -12.89 -3.84 -2.96
N PHE A 63 -12.52 -2.60 -3.24
CA PHE A 63 -13.26 -1.43 -2.81
C PHE A 63 -14.00 -0.82 -3.99
N GLU A 64 -15.30 -0.65 -3.83
CA GLU A 64 -16.15 0.11 -4.73
C GLU A 64 -16.47 1.45 -4.06
N ASP A 65 -16.15 2.53 -4.76
CA ASP A 65 -16.37 3.88 -4.24
C ASP A 65 -17.86 4.23 -4.29
N GLY A 66 -18.28 5.14 -3.40
CA GLY A 66 -19.61 5.71 -3.45
C GLY A 66 -19.84 6.55 -4.71
N VAL A 67 -21.11 6.86 -4.98
CA VAL A 67 -21.46 7.79 -6.06
C VAL A 67 -20.98 9.18 -5.69
N LYS A 68 -20.16 9.79 -6.55
CA LYS A 68 -19.71 11.17 -6.40
C LYS A 68 -20.91 12.12 -6.44
N ILE A 69 -20.89 13.12 -5.57
CA ILE A 69 -21.89 14.20 -5.55
C ILE A 69 -21.70 15.07 -6.79
N ASP A 70 -22.80 15.62 -7.32
CA ASP A 70 -22.71 16.58 -8.43
C ASP A 70 -22.05 17.89 -7.97
N ASP A 71 -21.40 18.59 -8.90
CA ASP A 71 -20.60 19.78 -8.56
C ASP A 71 -21.41 20.90 -7.92
N GLU A 72 -22.71 21.05 -8.24
CA GLU A 72 -23.55 22.10 -7.67
C GLU A 72 -23.91 21.79 -6.22
N GLN A 73 -24.37 20.56 -5.97
CA GLN A 73 -24.64 20.09 -4.62
C GLN A 73 -23.36 20.09 -3.77
N PHE A 74 -22.23 19.65 -4.33
CA PHE A 74 -20.94 19.66 -3.64
C PHE A 74 -20.55 21.07 -3.20
N ARG A 75 -20.63 22.07 -4.09
CA ARG A 75 -20.33 23.48 -3.73
C ARG A 75 -21.21 23.98 -2.59
N ARG A 76 -22.52 23.70 -2.62
CA ARG A 76 -23.44 24.09 -1.55
C ARG A 76 -23.05 23.48 -0.21
N ILE A 77 -22.68 22.19 -0.19
CA ILE A 77 -22.23 21.49 1.02
C ILE A 77 -20.93 22.11 1.56
N ILE A 78 -19.95 22.38 0.69
CA ILE A 78 -18.68 22.98 1.12
C ILE A 78 -18.89 24.39 1.70
N ASP A 79 -19.75 25.20 1.08
CA ASP A 79 -20.06 26.53 1.60
C ASP A 79 -20.82 26.47 2.93
N GLU A 80 -21.72 25.49 3.10
CA GLU A 80 -22.39 25.24 4.38
C GLU A 80 -21.38 24.85 5.47
N ILE A 81 -20.45 23.92 5.19
CA ILE A 81 -19.38 23.51 6.11
C ILE A 81 -18.51 24.70 6.51
N ARG A 82 -18.13 25.57 5.55
CA ARG A 82 -17.34 26.78 5.83
C ARG A 82 -18.08 27.77 6.73
N SER A 83 -19.40 27.85 6.61
CA SER A 83 -20.24 28.75 7.42
C SER A 83 -20.43 28.26 8.87
N CYS A 84 -20.16 26.98 9.15
CA CYS A 84 -20.28 26.44 10.49
C CYS A 84 -19.25 27.03 11.46
N ARG A 85 -19.74 27.52 12.60
CA ARG A 85 -18.90 28.03 13.69
C ARG A 85 -18.28 26.93 14.54
N TYR A 86 -19.00 25.82 14.72
CA TYR A 86 -18.58 24.75 15.61
C TYR A 86 -18.08 23.54 14.82
N LEU A 87 -16.96 22.98 15.26
CA LEU A 87 -16.35 21.80 14.66
C LEU A 87 -17.32 20.60 14.64
N ALA A 88 -18.12 20.42 15.70
CA ALA A 88 -19.10 19.33 15.76
C ALA A 88 -20.12 19.41 14.62
N ASP A 89 -20.59 20.62 14.28
CA ASP A 89 -21.55 20.82 13.19
C ASP A 89 -20.90 20.56 11.82
N LYS A 90 -19.64 21.01 11.63
CA LYS A 90 -18.86 20.67 10.43
C LYS A 90 -18.74 19.16 10.25
N MET A 91 -18.40 18.44 11.32
CA MET A 91 -18.25 16.98 11.27
C MET A 91 -19.56 16.29 10.93
N ALA A 92 -20.67 16.73 11.54
CA ALA A 92 -22.00 16.19 11.25
C ALA A 92 -22.40 16.40 9.78
N LEU A 93 -22.11 17.58 9.21
CA LEU A 93 -22.36 17.85 7.79
C LEU A 93 -21.51 16.98 6.87
N ILE A 94 -20.22 16.82 7.17
CA ILE A 94 -19.34 15.97 6.37
C ILE A 94 -19.85 14.52 6.36
N GLN A 95 -20.13 13.96 7.53
CA GLN A 95 -20.60 12.57 7.65
C GLN A 95 -21.97 12.33 7.00
N ARG A 96 -22.86 13.33 7.05
CA ARG A 96 -24.20 13.21 6.47
C ARG A 96 -24.19 13.26 4.95
N ASN A 97 -23.30 14.07 4.36
CA ASN A 97 -23.43 14.44 2.96
C ASN A 97 -22.33 13.87 2.05
N LEU A 98 -21.14 13.52 2.57
CA LEU A 98 -20.05 12.99 1.74
C LEU A 98 -20.07 11.46 1.73
N HIS A 99 -20.27 10.89 0.55
CA HIS A 99 -20.59 9.46 0.40
C HIS A 99 -19.52 8.66 -0.37
N SER A 100 -18.58 9.33 -1.03
CA SER A 100 -17.45 8.70 -1.72
C SER A 100 -16.10 9.15 -1.15
N ILE A 101 -15.07 8.33 -1.29
CA ILE A 101 -13.69 8.75 -0.96
C ILE A 101 -13.26 9.91 -1.86
N THR A 102 -13.82 9.98 -3.06
CA THR A 102 -13.56 11.08 -3.99
C THR A 102 -14.13 12.40 -3.45
N ASP A 103 -15.35 12.42 -2.95
CA ASP A 103 -15.92 13.63 -2.30
C ASP A 103 -15.13 14.05 -1.07
N LEU A 104 -14.62 13.08 -0.30
CA LEU A 104 -13.76 13.36 0.86
C LEU A 104 -12.44 14.03 0.47
N VAL A 105 -11.79 13.57 -0.61
CA VAL A 105 -10.57 14.21 -1.13
C VAL A 105 -10.86 15.61 -1.64
N ASP A 106 -11.90 15.75 -2.48
CA ASP A 106 -12.32 17.05 -3.01
C ASP A 106 -12.64 18.04 -1.86
N MET A 107 -13.22 17.57 -0.76
CA MET A 107 -13.52 18.39 0.42
C MET A 107 -12.26 18.85 1.16
N LEU A 108 -11.28 17.96 1.32
CA LEU A 108 -10.00 18.27 1.96
C LEU A 108 -9.19 19.29 1.14
N GLU A 109 -9.30 19.23 -0.18
CA GLU A 109 -8.70 20.21 -1.11
C GLU A 109 -9.49 21.52 -1.15
N GLY A 110 -10.80 21.45 -0.89
CA GLY A 110 -11.74 22.56 -0.86
C GLY A 110 -11.57 23.54 0.31
N ALA A 111 -10.46 23.54 1.06
CA ALA A 111 -10.16 24.55 2.09
C ALA A 111 -11.35 24.87 3.02
N CYS A 112 -11.95 23.83 3.63
CA CYS A 112 -13.07 23.98 4.57
C CYS A 112 -12.73 23.54 6.01
N LEU A 113 -11.60 22.84 6.17
CA LEU A 113 -10.99 22.46 7.44
C LEU A 113 -9.65 23.17 7.60
N PHE A 114 -9.32 23.60 8.83
CA PHE A 114 -8.09 24.32 9.13
C PHE A 114 -7.45 23.86 10.44
N GLY A 115 -6.12 23.83 10.49
CA GLY A 115 -5.39 23.61 11.74
C GLY A 115 -5.79 22.30 12.44
N ALA A 116 -6.24 22.41 13.69
CA ALA A 116 -6.64 21.27 14.53
C ALA A 116 -7.95 20.59 14.05
N GLU A 117 -8.71 21.20 13.13
CA GLU A 117 -9.92 20.60 12.57
C GLU A 117 -9.60 19.35 11.75
N PHE A 118 -8.44 19.29 11.09
CA PHE A 118 -7.96 18.08 10.40
C PHE A 118 -7.78 16.91 11.36
N ASP A 119 -7.10 17.13 12.50
CA ASP A 119 -6.86 16.07 13.48
C ASP A 119 -8.17 15.59 14.11
N ALA A 120 -9.13 16.49 14.31
CA ALA A 120 -10.47 16.11 14.77
C ALA A 120 -11.20 15.26 13.72
N PHE A 121 -11.15 15.66 12.45
CA PHE A 121 -11.74 14.92 11.35
C PHE A 121 -11.14 13.51 11.20
N PHE A 122 -9.81 13.40 11.13
CA PHE A 122 -9.16 12.10 10.96
C PHE A 122 -9.38 11.15 12.16
N ARG A 123 -9.61 11.67 13.36
CA ARG A 123 -9.97 10.86 14.53
C ARG A 123 -11.31 10.15 14.39
N VAL A 124 -12.24 10.74 13.65
CA VAL A 124 -13.57 10.19 13.43
C VAL A 124 -13.54 9.11 12.35
N LEU A 125 -12.55 9.13 11.47
CA LEU A 125 -12.39 8.13 10.42
C LEU A 125 -11.97 6.76 10.96
N GLY A 126 -12.58 5.72 10.40
CA GLY A 126 -12.22 4.33 10.60
C GLY A 126 -10.94 3.94 9.86
N ASP A 127 -10.42 2.76 10.19
CA ASP A 127 -9.14 2.28 9.62
C ASP A 127 -9.19 2.09 8.10
N MET A 128 -10.36 1.73 7.54
CA MET A 128 -10.56 1.58 6.10
C MET A 128 -10.52 2.92 5.37
N GLU A 129 -11.21 3.93 5.90
CA GLU A 129 -11.27 5.27 5.30
C GLU A 129 -9.88 5.92 5.33
N LEU A 130 -9.15 5.79 6.44
CA LEU A 130 -7.76 6.23 6.53
C LEU A 130 -6.85 5.50 5.54
N ALA A 131 -7.02 4.20 5.36
CA ALA A 131 -6.26 3.42 4.39
C ALA A 131 -6.56 3.84 2.94
N LEU A 132 -7.81 4.17 2.64
CA LEU A 132 -8.24 4.66 1.34
C LEU A 132 -7.73 6.08 1.05
N LEU A 133 -7.79 6.98 2.03
CA LEU A 133 -7.22 8.33 1.93
C LEU A 133 -5.71 8.27 1.73
N TRP A 134 -5.01 7.45 2.51
CA TRP A 134 -3.56 7.29 2.37
C TRP A 134 -3.16 6.83 0.98
N LYS A 135 -3.96 5.96 0.33
CA LYS A 135 -3.74 5.56 -1.06
C LYS A 135 -3.90 6.66 -2.09
N ARG A 136 -4.57 7.76 -1.75
CA ARG A 136 -4.75 8.93 -2.63
C ARG A 136 -3.58 9.91 -2.51
N VAL A 137 -2.78 9.81 -1.45
CA VAL A 137 -1.57 10.63 -1.29
C VAL A 137 -0.53 10.20 -2.34
N PRO A 138 -0.06 11.12 -3.21
CA PRO A 138 0.96 10.81 -4.18
C PRO A 138 2.29 10.44 -3.50
N PRO A 139 3.06 9.47 -4.03
CA PRO A 139 4.42 9.22 -3.58
C PRO A 139 5.30 10.47 -3.73
N GLU A 140 6.28 10.65 -2.85
CA GLU A 140 7.20 11.81 -2.85
C GLU A 140 7.88 12.04 -4.21
N ALA A 141 8.22 10.98 -4.93
CA ALA A 141 8.81 11.07 -6.27
C ALA A 141 7.91 11.77 -7.30
N ILE A 142 6.58 11.71 -7.13
CA ILE A 142 5.59 12.40 -7.96
C ILE A 142 5.36 13.82 -7.45
N VAL A 143 5.42 14.04 -6.13
CA VAL A 143 5.32 15.38 -5.53
C VAL A 143 6.42 16.31 -6.03
N LEU A 144 7.63 15.81 -6.20
CA LEU A 144 8.75 16.60 -6.73
C LEU A 144 8.61 16.97 -8.22
N SER A 145 7.72 16.30 -8.96
CA SER A 145 7.54 16.53 -10.41
C SER A 145 6.27 17.32 -10.77
N LEU A 146 5.35 17.51 -9.82
CA LEU A 146 4.08 18.21 -10.05
C LEU A 146 3.91 19.38 -9.08
N HIS A 147 3.30 20.46 -9.56
CA HIS A 147 2.88 21.57 -8.72
C HIS A 147 1.54 21.26 -8.06
N PHE A 148 1.58 20.74 -6.83
CA PHE A 148 0.40 20.62 -5.96
C PHE A 148 0.06 21.97 -5.33
N THR A 149 -1.22 22.25 -5.18
CA THR A 149 -1.76 23.40 -4.44
C THR A 149 -1.40 23.33 -2.96
N GLU A 150 -1.45 24.48 -2.27
CA GLU A 150 -1.19 24.54 -0.82
C GLU A 150 -2.17 23.67 -0.03
N SER A 151 -3.46 23.69 -0.41
CA SER A 151 -4.49 22.86 0.23
C SER A 151 -4.20 21.37 0.09
N GLU A 152 -3.80 20.92 -1.12
CA GLU A 152 -3.41 19.52 -1.36
C GLU A 152 -2.25 19.10 -0.47
N GLN A 153 -1.21 19.94 -0.39
CA GLN A 153 -0.04 19.65 0.44
C GLN A 153 -0.38 19.66 1.94
N GLU A 154 -1.23 20.59 2.39
CA GLU A 154 -1.58 20.71 3.80
C GLU A 154 -2.28 19.44 4.31
N TRP A 155 -3.37 19.02 3.66
CA TRP A 155 -4.12 17.87 4.16
C TRP A 155 -3.29 16.57 4.10
N GLN A 156 -2.45 16.42 3.07
CA GLN A 156 -1.54 15.28 2.92
C GLN A 156 -0.52 15.24 4.06
N HIS A 157 0.09 16.39 4.37
CA HIS A 157 1.05 16.50 5.48
C HIS A 157 0.39 16.25 6.84
N ARG A 158 -0.81 16.80 7.05
CA ARG A 158 -1.62 16.58 8.26
C ARG A 158 -1.98 15.10 8.42
N LEU A 159 -2.41 14.44 7.35
CA LEU A 159 -2.74 13.02 7.36
C LEU A 159 -1.51 12.16 7.68
N ALA A 160 -0.37 12.44 7.05
CA ALA A 160 0.88 11.73 7.33
C ALA A 160 1.30 11.86 8.80
N THR A 161 1.23 13.09 9.34
CA THR A 161 1.53 13.37 10.75
C THR A 161 0.54 12.64 11.68
N PHE A 162 -0.75 12.66 11.35
CA PHE A 162 -1.78 11.96 12.10
C PHE A 162 -1.52 10.46 12.14
N LEU A 163 -1.24 9.83 11.00
CA LEU A 163 -0.94 8.39 10.90
C LEU A 163 0.33 8.00 11.69
N GLN A 164 1.33 8.88 11.74
CA GLN A 164 2.53 8.66 12.56
C GLN A 164 2.25 8.74 14.07
N SER A 165 1.25 9.53 14.48
CA SER A 165 0.86 9.67 15.89
C SER A 165 0.00 8.51 16.42
N LEU A 166 -0.48 7.62 15.54
CA LEU A 166 -1.34 6.50 15.93
C LEU A 166 -0.58 5.43 16.72
N ALA A 167 -1.32 4.71 17.57
CA ALA A 167 -0.79 3.54 18.27
C ALA A 167 -0.26 2.48 17.27
N PRO A 168 0.86 1.79 17.59
CA PRO A 168 1.50 0.85 16.67
C PRO A 168 0.55 -0.23 16.12
N THR A 169 -0.34 -0.74 16.97
CA THR A 169 -1.33 -1.76 16.60
C THR A 169 -2.33 -1.27 15.56
N ARG A 170 -2.78 -0.02 15.66
CA ARG A 170 -3.70 0.59 14.71
C ARG A 170 -2.99 0.91 13.39
N LYS A 171 -1.75 1.40 13.47
CA LYS A 171 -0.91 1.68 12.29
C LYS A 171 -0.67 0.41 11.46
N GLU A 172 -0.27 -0.69 12.10
CA GLU A 172 -0.05 -1.98 11.42
C GLU A 172 -1.33 -2.48 10.72
N LYS A 173 -2.50 -2.29 11.37
CA LYS A 173 -3.79 -2.64 10.78
C LYS A 173 -4.10 -1.81 9.52
N ILE A 174 -3.86 -0.50 9.56
CA ILE A 174 -4.06 0.40 8.41
C ILE A 174 -3.09 0.05 7.28
N GLU A 175 -1.81 -0.19 7.58
CA GLU A 175 -0.80 -0.59 6.59
C GLU A 175 -1.18 -1.91 5.91
N LYS A 176 -1.68 -2.88 6.68
CA LYS A 176 -2.20 -4.14 6.14
C LYS A 176 -3.39 -3.91 5.21
N LEU A 177 -4.33 -3.06 5.59
CA LEU A 177 -5.46 -2.70 4.71
C LEU A 177 -4.97 -2.04 3.42
N CYS A 178 -4.02 -1.09 3.50
CA CYS A 178 -3.41 -0.47 2.33
C CYS A 178 -2.77 -1.50 1.39
N ALA A 179 -2.07 -2.50 1.92
CA ALA A 179 -1.45 -3.56 1.11
C ALA A 179 -2.49 -4.46 0.42
N GLN A 180 -3.63 -4.70 1.07
CA GLN A 180 -4.69 -5.60 0.57
C GLN A 180 -5.66 -4.93 -0.41
N LEU A 181 -5.85 -3.61 -0.30
CA LEU A 181 -6.76 -2.85 -1.16
C LEU A 181 -6.32 -2.91 -2.63
N ARG A 182 -7.14 -3.50 -3.50
CA ARG A 182 -7.07 -3.25 -4.95
C ARG A 182 -8.22 -2.33 -5.31
N GLN A 183 -7.89 -1.17 -5.84
CA GLN A 183 -8.90 -0.26 -6.38
C GLN A 183 -9.28 -0.75 -7.77
N THR A 184 -10.51 -1.22 -7.91
CA THR A 184 -11.22 -1.18 -9.19
C THR A 184 -11.60 0.28 -9.39
N ARG A 185 -10.95 0.98 -10.33
CA ARG A 185 -11.49 2.26 -10.81
C ARG A 185 -12.96 2.02 -11.15
N PRO A 186 -13.93 2.85 -10.70
CA PRO A 186 -15.26 2.77 -11.26
C PRO A 186 -15.10 2.92 -12.77
N ASN A 187 -15.59 1.90 -13.47
CA ASN A 187 -15.63 1.84 -14.92
C ASN A 187 -16.34 3.13 -15.38
N ARG A 188 -15.60 4.08 -15.99
CA ARG A 188 -16.23 5.13 -16.79
C ARG A 188 -16.70 4.48 -18.11
N THR A 189 -17.76 3.72 -18.01
CA THR A 189 -18.76 3.51 -19.05
C THR A 189 -19.95 4.29 -18.50
N TRP A 190 -20.28 5.49 -19.00
CA TRP A 190 -21.04 5.70 -20.23
C TRP A 190 -20.73 7.06 -20.89
N LEU A 191 -20.14 7.02 -22.09
CA LEU A 191 -20.50 7.92 -23.18
C LEU A 191 -20.75 7.03 -24.40
N ASP A 192 -21.82 6.24 -24.28
CA ASP A 192 -22.62 5.80 -25.40
C ASP A 192 -23.99 6.47 -25.21
N GLN A 193 -24.10 7.70 -25.74
CA GLN A 193 -25.24 8.32 -26.41
C GLN A 193 -24.97 9.81 -26.65
#